data_AF-V5T8V4-F1
#
_entry.id   AF-V5T8V4-F1
#
_cell.length_a   1.000
_cell.length_b   1.000
_cell.length_c   1.000
_cell.angle_alpha   90.00
_cell.angle_beta   90.00
_cell.angle_gamma   90.00
#
_symmetry.space_group_name_H-M   'P 1'
#
loop_
_entity.id
_entity.type
_entity.pdbx_description
1 polymer ?
#
loop_
_entity_poly.entity_id
_entity_poly.type
_entity_poly.pdbx_seq_one_letter_code
_entity_poly.pdbx_strand_id
1 'polypeptide(L)'
;MIDVFLTVNTPIKDVKSALNGFDSNCIQVRNGGNTEIWKRGTNGWEIEQQPGSTFFDKLCDEHIELVAYTLVFGGGFSDEIEGTTLSFTNEESIDFFTHMRKYQYRLEDSIGCSIISSGRSCALSCLYLGEFKRMIDKKASWSQKVIDWVIKVQKLGADEVGIIIPHAKNHRSHKS
;
A
#
# COMPACT_ATOMS: atom_id res chain seq x y z
N MET A 1 6.53 13.80 -3.29
CA MET A 1 6.62 13.20 -1.95
C MET A 1 7.90 12.39 -1.94
N ILE A 2 8.80 12.66 -1.01
CA ILE A 2 10.06 11.92 -0.87
C ILE A 2 9.85 10.84 0.21
N ASP A 3 10.44 9.66 0.04
CA ASP A 3 10.44 8.61 1.04
C ASP A 3 11.76 8.66 1.81
N VAL A 4 11.68 8.79 3.13
CA VAL A 4 12.84 8.95 4.01
C VAL A 4 12.92 7.77 4.96
N PHE A 5 13.93 6.94 4.74
CA PHE A 5 14.29 5.85 5.63
C PHE A 5 15.28 6.37 6.67
N LEU A 6 14.81 6.57 7.90
CA LEU A 6 15.70 6.86 9.01
C LEU A 6 16.23 5.53 9.56
N THR A 7 17.55 5.44 9.74
CA THR A 7 18.17 4.26 10.36
C THR A 7 17.57 4.06 11.75
N VAL A 8 17.27 2.80 12.06
CA VAL A 8 16.40 2.34 13.13
C VAL A 8 16.69 3.02 14.49
N ASN A 9 15.65 3.49 15.17
CA ASN A 9 15.63 4.13 16.51
C ASN A 9 16.05 5.61 16.60
N THR A 10 15.83 6.42 15.56
CA THR A 10 15.95 7.88 15.74
C THR A 10 14.87 8.32 16.75
N PRO A 11 15.20 8.95 17.89
CA PRO A 11 14.17 9.43 18.80
C PRO A 11 13.22 10.39 18.06
N ILE A 12 11.91 10.30 18.26
CA ILE A 12 10.90 11.10 17.52
C ILE A 12 11.22 12.61 17.56
N LYS A 13 11.77 13.09 18.69
CA LYS A 13 12.22 14.48 18.87
C LYS A 13 13.31 14.92 17.87
N ASP A 14 14.11 13.98 17.36
CA ASP A 14 15.26 14.23 16.50
C ASP A 14 14.89 14.11 15.00
N VAL A 15 13.74 13.49 14.68
CA VAL A 15 13.24 13.32 13.30
C VAL A 15 13.13 14.66 12.57
N LYS A 16 12.55 15.70 13.19
CA LYS A 16 12.42 17.04 12.57
C LYS A 16 13.76 17.58 12.06
N SER A 17 14.82 17.40 12.84
CA SER A 17 16.15 17.88 12.48
C SER A 17 16.73 17.09 11.31
N ALA A 18 16.52 15.77 11.26
CA ALA A 18 16.92 14.91 10.16
C ALA A 18 16.22 15.27 8.83
N LEU A 19 15.01 15.83 8.91
CA LEU A 19 14.22 16.21 7.74
C LEU A 19 14.54 17.60 7.17
N ASN A 20 15.27 18.46 7.88
CA ASN A 20 15.50 19.86 7.46
C ASN A 20 16.27 20.02 6.14
N GLY A 21 16.98 18.98 5.68
CA GLY A 21 17.73 19.01 4.41
C GLY A 21 16.91 18.63 3.17
N PHE A 22 15.68 18.12 3.32
CA PHE A 22 14.89 17.65 2.17
C PHE A 22 14.15 18.79 1.51
N ASP A 23 14.34 18.99 0.20
CA ASP A 23 13.59 19.96 -0.59
C ASP A 23 12.23 19.41 -1.01
N SER A 24 11.34 19.25 -0.03
CA SER A 24 9.95 18.88 -0.25
C SER A 24 9.04 19.57 0.76
N ASN A 25 7.76 19.68 0.43
CA ASN A 25 6.73 20.17 1.35
C ASN A 25 6.05 19.02 2.13
N CYS A 26 6.27 17.77 1.70
CA CYS A 26 5.64 16.58 2.25
C CYS A 26 6.58 15.38 2.07
N ILE A 27 6.83 14.65 3.16
CA ILE A 27 7.74 13.51 3.23
C ILE A 27 7.10 12.39 4.03
N GLN A 28 7.34 11.18 3.57
CA GLN A 28 6.99 9.96 4.28
C GLN A 28 8.23 9.53 5.09
N VAL A 29 8.05 9.22 6.36
CA VAL A 29 9.14 8.90 7.29
C VAL A 29 8.94 7.51 7.86
N ARG A 30 9.96 6.68 7.72
CA ARG A 30 10.02 5.33 8.31
C ARG A 30 11.10 5.30 9.38
N ASN A 31 10.71 5.03 10.63
CA ASN A 31 11.61 5.09 11.79
C ASN A 31 11.43 3.87 12.72
N GLY A 32 11.61 2.68 12.17
CA GLY A 32 11.52 1.43 12.95
C GLY A 32 10.11 1.05 13.45
N GLY A 33 9.08 1.75 12.98
CA GLY A 33 7.67 1.53 13.32
C GLY A 33 6.76 2.00 12.19
N ASN A 34 5.50 2.26 12.52
CA ASN A 34 4.45 2.80 11.65
C ASN A 34 4.96 4.00 10.78
N THR A 35 4.60 4.01 9.50
CA THR A 35 5.06 5.00 8.51
C THR A 35 4.35 6.35 8.65
N GLU A 36 5.02 7.40 9.09
CA GLU A 36 4.38 8.70 9.32
C GLU A 36 4.47 9.62 8.10
N ILE A 37 3.44 10.43 7.84
CA ILE A 37 3.53 11.54 6.87
C ILE A 37 3.80 12.84 7.62
N TRP A 38 4.87 13.50 7.22
CA TRP A 38 5.32 14.78 7.76
C TRP A 38 5.16 15.87 6.70
N LYS A 39 4.58 17.00 7.09
CA LYS A 39 4.48 18.20 6.25
C LYS A 39 5.26 19.35 6.84
N ARG A 40 5.72 20.23 5.94
CA ARG A 40 6.40 21.46 6.32
C ARG A 40 5.34 22.50 6.69
N GLY A 41 5.19 22.75 7.99
CA GLY A 41 4.35 23.79 8.56
C GLY A 41 5.13 25.08 8.84
N THR A 42 4.47 26.05 9.47
CA THR A 42 5.07 27.33 9.87
C THR A 42 6.17 27.17 10.92
N ASN A 43 6.14 26.08 11.71
CA ASN A 43 7.10 25.79 12.77
C ASN A 43 8.07 24.65 12.40
N GLY A 44 8.28 24.41 11.11
CA GLY A 44 9.13 23.32 10.60
C GLY A 44 8.32 22.06 10.27
N TRP A 45 8.93 20.89 10.44
CA TRP A 45 8.27 19.62 10.14
C TRP A 45 7.27 19.23 11.23
N GLU A 46 6.06 18.86 10.83
CA GLU A 46 4.97 18.42 11.69
C GLU A 46 4.41 17.09 11.20
N ILE A 47 4.08 16.19 12.11
CA ILE A 47 3.36 14.95 11.78
C ILE A 47 1.96 15.37 11.34
N GLU A 48 1.67 15.23 10.06
CA GLU A 48 0.33 15.49 9.54
C GLU A 48 -0.58 14.29 9.78
N GLN A 49 -0.05 13.07 9.59
CA GLN A 49 -0.79 11.82 9.76
C GLN A 49 0.11 10.75 10.36
N GLN A 50 -0.35 10.18 11.48
CA GLN A 50 0.08 8.86 11.91
C GLN A 50 -0.71 7.79 11.16
N PRO A 51 -0.14 6.59 10.96
CA PRO A 51 -0.88 5.52 10.31
C PRO A 51 -2.17 5.12 10.96
N GLY A 52 -3.18 4.99 10.12
CA GLY A 52 -4.53 4.63 10.51
C GLY A 52 -5.51 4.74 9.34
N SER A 53 -6.79 4.86 9.67
CA SER A 53 -7.92 4.89 8.73
C SER A 53 -7.83 5.95 7.63
N THR A 54 -7.03 7.01 7.82
CA THR A 54 -6.82 8.12 6.88
C THR A 54 -6.09 7.73 5.60
N PHE A 55 -5.39 6.59 5.58
CA PHE A 55 -4.73 6.07 4.37
C PHE A 55 -5.71 5.42 3.40
N PHE A 56 -6.69 4.68 3.91
CA PHE A 56 -7.78 4.16 3.09
C PHE A 56 -8.56 5.30 2.43
N ASP A 57 -8.70 6.46 3.07
CA ASP A 57 -9.37 7.63 2.49
C ASP A 57 -8.60 8.24 1.28
N LYS A 58 -7.32 7.86 1.07
CA LYS A 58 -6.52 8.27 -0.11
C LYS A 58 -6.60 7.28 -1.26
N LEU A 59 -7.27 6.15 -1.08
CA LEU A 59 -7.38 5.08 -2.07
C LEU A 59 -8.80 5.00 -2.63
N CYS A 60 -8.93 4.51 -3.85
CA CYS A 60 -10.19 4.28 -4.54
C CYS A 60 -10.60 2.81 -4.35
N ASP A 61 -11.80 2.58 -3.86
CA ASP A 61 -12.38 1.27 -3.59
C ASP A 61 -13.00 0.60 -4.82
N GLU A 62 -13.17 1.33 -5.93
CA GLU A 62 -13.85 0.85 -7.13
C GLU A 62 -13.01 -0.09 -8.00
N HIS A 63 -11.69 -0.17 -7.78
CA HIS A 63 -10.81 -0.98 -8.60
C HIS A 63 -9.66 -1.52 -7.77
N ILE A 64 -9.54 -2.84 -7.67
CA ILE A 64 -8.41 -3.52 -7.05
C ILE A 64 -7.89 -4.59 -8.01
N GLU A 65 -6.57 -4.77 -8.03
CA GLU A 65 -5.93 -5.89 -8.71
C GLU A 65 -5.03 -6.65 -7.73
N LEU A 66 -4.96 -7.98 -7.88
CA LEU A 66 -3.90 -8.78 -7.29
C LEU A 66 -2.90 -9.17 -8.38
N VAL A 67 -1.62 -9.12 -8.04
CA VAL A 67 -0.52 -9.56 -8.91
C VAL A 67 0.38 -10.48 -8.09
N ALA A 68 0.85 -11.57 -8.67
CA ALA A 68 1.75 -12.48 -7.97
C ALA A 68 3.20 -12.13 -8.27
N TYR A 69 4.03 -12.22 -7.25
CA TYR A 69 5.47 -12.00 -7.36
C TYR A 69 6.23 -13.21 -6.82
N THR A 70 7.40 -13.48 -7.40
CA THR A 70 8.39 -14.42 -6.88
C THR A 70 9.57 -13.66 -6.30
N LEU A 71 10.09 -14.13 -5.16
CA LEU A 71 11.28 -13.56 -4.56
C LEU A 71 12.51 -14.03 -5.33
N VAL A 72 13.27 -13.09 -5.88
CA VAL A 72 14.54 -13.41 -6.53
C VAL A 72 15.59 -13.69 -5.44
N PHE A 73 16.31 -14.80 -5.61
CA PHE A 73 17.33 -15.24 -4.67
C PHE A 73 18.34 -14.12 -4.37
N GLY A 74 18.42 -13.67 -3.12
CA GLY A 74 19.18 -12.47 -2.72
C GLY A 74 18.39 -11.47 -1.85
N GLY A 75 17.07 -11.66 -1.73
CA GLY A 75 16.25 -11.09 -0.65
C GLY A 75 15.89 -9.60 -0.76
N GLY A 76 16.19 -8.96 -1.90
CA GLY A 76 15.91 -7.53 -2.11
C GLY A 76 15.06 -7.19 -3.33
N PHE A 77 14.66 -8.18 -4.13
CA PHE A 77 13.94 -7.98 -5.39
C PHE A 77 12.86 -9.04 -5.56
N SER A 78 11.68 -8.61 -6.00
CA SER A 78 10.57 -9.48 -6.37
C SER A 78 10.23 -9.24 -7.84
N ASP A 79 10.11 -10.31 -8.62
CA ASP A 79 9.71 -10.25 -10.03
C ASP A 79 8.24 -10.61 -10.16
N GLU A 80 7.49 -9.83 -10.95
CA GLU A 80 6.12 -10.16 -11.31
C GLU A 80 6.09 -11.49 -12.09
N ILE A 81 5.15 -12.37 -11.73
CA ILE A 81 4.84 -13.54 -12.53
C ILE A 81 3.83 -13.13 -13.59
N GLU A 82 4.28 -12.99 -14.85
CA GLU A 82 3.45 -12.55 -15.96
C GLU A 82 2.15 -13.37 -16.11
N GLY A 83 1.05 -12.69 -16.46
CA GLY A 83 -0.25 -13.35 -16.68
C GLY A 83 -0.95 -13.83 -15.41
N THR A 84 -0.54 -13.31 -14.25
CA THR A 84 -1.16 -13.60 -12.95
C THR A 84 -2.02 -12.48 -12.41
N THR A 85 -2.28 -11.40 -13.15
CA THR A 85 -3.20 -10.36 -12.68
C THR A 85 -4.61 -10.91 -12.45
N LEU A 86 -5.15 -10.67 -11.26
CA LEU A 86 -6.55 -10.90 -10.91
C LEU A 86 -7.24 -9.56 -10.74
N SER A 87 -8.17 -9.25 -11.63
CA SER A 87 -9.01 -8.06 -11.51
C SER A 87 -10.33 -8.40 -10.82
N PHE A 88 -10.75 -7.55 -9.89
CA PHE A 88 -12.06 -7.62 -9.25
C PHE A 88 -13.11 -6.85 -10.06
N THR A 89 -14.38 -7.21 -9.91
CA THR A 89 -15.48 -6.30 -10.28
C THR A 89 -15.50 -5.11 -9.32
N ASN A 90 -16.24 -4.04 -9.65
CA ASN A 90 -16.37 -2.89 -8.74
C ASN A 90 -16.96 -3.31 -7.38
N GLU A 91 -17.99 -4.17 -7.39
CA GLU A 91 -18.63 -4.66 -6.16
C GLU A 91 -17.68 -5.52 -5.31
N GLU A 92 -16.93 -6.42 -5.95
CA GLU A 92 -15.89 -7.22 -5.28
C GLU A 92 -14.78 -6.32 -4.72
N SER A 93 -14.39 -5.27 -5.45
CA SER A 93 -13.37 -4.31 -5.02
C SER A 93 -13.81 -3.55 -3.77
N ILE A 94 -15.04 -3.05 -3.74
CA ILE A 94 -15.60 -2.32 -2.59
C ILE A 94 -15.71 -3.23 -1.36
N ASP A 95 -16.20 -4.45 -1.53
CA ASP A 95 -16.30 -5.43 -0.44
C ASP A 95 -14.91 -5.80 0.10
N PHE A 96 -13.96 -6.08 -0.79
CA PHE A 96 -12.60 -6.40 -0.40
C PHE A 96 -11.88 -5.21 0.26
N PHE A 97 -12.09 -3.99 -0.23
CA PHE A 97 -11.58 -2.77 0.40
C PHE A 97 -12.15 -2.56 1.81
N THR A 98 -13.45 -2.79 1.98
CA THR A 98 -14.12 -2.74 3.28
C THR A 98 -13.56 -3.77 4.24
N HIS A 99 -13.30 -4.99 3.75
CA HIS A 99 -12.62 -6.02 4.52
C HIS A 99 -11.21 -5.57 4.94
N MET A 100 -10.40 -5.05 4.01
CA MET A 100 -9.05 -4.55 4.31
C MET A 100 -9.07 -3.45 5.38
N ARG A 101 -10.02 -2.52 5.30
CA ARG A 101 -10.21 -1.45 6.30
C ARG A 101 -10.61 -1.99 7.66
N LYS A 102 -11.58 -2.91 7.70
CA LYS A 102 -12.08 -3.55 8.94
C LYS A 102 -10.97 -4.30 9.68
N TYR A 103 -10.12 -5.01 8.95
CA TYR A 103 -9.01 -5.80 9.50
C TYR A 103 -7.67 -5.07 9.50
N GLN A 104 -7.66 -3.77 9.21
CA GLN A 104 -6.49 -2.89 9.27
C GLN A 104 -5.26 -3.47 8.56
N TYR A 105 -5.45 -3.85 7.28
CA TYR A 105 -4.33 -4.25 6.44
C TYR A 105 -3.29 -3.12 6.44
N ARG A 106 -2.01 -3.47 6.63
CA ARG A 106 -0.90 -2.51 6.64
C ARG A 106 -0.53 -2.11 5.21
N LEU A 107 -1.28 -1.16 4.65
CA LEU A 107 -1.04 -0.60 3.31
C LEU A 107 -0.10 0.63 3.33
N GLU A 108 0.57 0.86 4.46
CA GLU A 108 1.28 2.10 4.77
C GLU A 108 2.55 2.28 3.93
N ASP A 109 3.25 1.17 3.66
CA ASP A 109 4.44 1.15 2.80
C ASP A 109 4.10 1.39 1.32
N SER A 110 2.84 1.24 0.97
CA SER A 110 2.29 1.09 -0.39
C SER A 110 1.88 2.41 -1.03
N ILE A 111 1.54 3.41 -0.21
CA ILE A 111 1.04 4.72 -0.67
C ILE A 111 2.20 5.65 -1.05
N GLY A 112 3.37 5.49 -0.43
CA GLY A 112 4.60 6.20 -0.79
C GLY A 112 5.24 5.70 -2.09
N CYS A 113 5.10 4.40 -2.38
CA CYS A 113 5.56 3.76 -3.61
C CYS A 113 4.41 3.66 -4.62
N SER A 114 4.21 4.72 -5.40
CA SER A 114 3.18 4.72 -6.45
C SER A 114 3.69 4.07 -7.72
N ILE A 115 2.93 3.12 -8.26
CA ILE A 115 3.14 2.54 -9.59
C ILE A 115 2.11 3.11 -10.57
N ILE A 116 2.37 2.97 -11.86
CA ILE A 116 1.35 3.19 -12.89
C ILE A 116 0.81 1.84 -13.32
N SER A 117 -0.46 1.56 -13.01
CA SER A 117 -1.19 0.40 -13.56
C SER A 117 -2.34 0.89 -14.41
N SER A 118 -2.48 0.37 -15.63
CA SER A 118 -3.57 0.70 -16.56
C SER A 118 -3.77 2.22 -16.76
N GLY A 119 -2.68 3.00 -16.78
CA GLY A 119 -2.71 4.46 -16.92
C GLY A 119 -3.16 5.24 -15.68
N ARG A 120 -3.37 4.58 -14.54
CA ARG A 120 -3.72 5.21 -13.26
C ARG A 120 -2.54 5.15 -12.29
N SER A 121 -2.41 6.19 -11.47
CA SER A 121 -1.50 6.16 -10.31
C SER A 121 -2.11 5.27 -9.24
N CYS A 122 -1.39 4.25 -8.81
CA CYS A 122 -1.84 3.26 -7.85
C CYS A 122 -0.82 3.06 -6.72
N ALA A 123 -1.32 2.78 -5.53
CA ALA A 123 -0.53 2.20 -4.45
C ALA A 123 -0.32 0.71 -4.72
N LEU A 124 0.88 0.19 -4.43
CA LEU A 124 1.20 -1.23 -4.49
C LEU A 124 1.59 -1.72 -3.10
N SER A 125 0.78 -2.62 -2.54
CA SER A 125 1.05 -3.26 -1.24
C SER A 125 1.46 -4.71 -1.44
N CYS A 126 2.69 -5.06 -1.10
CA CYS A 126 3.14 -6.45 -1.16
C CYS A 126 2.94 -7.15 0.19
N LEU A 127 2.41 -8.37 0.16
CA LEU A 127 2.25 -9.26 1.30
C LEU A 127 2.82 -10.62 0.95
N TYR A 128 3.45 -11.28 1.92
CA TYR A 128 3.81 -12.69 1.74
C TYR A 128 2.55 -13.52 1.45
N LEU A 129 2.62 -14.39 0.44
CA LEU A 129 1.49 -15.22 0.00
C LEU A 129 0.96 -16.10 1.14
N GLY A 130 1.85 -16.59 2.00
CA GLY A 130 1.50 -17.35 3.20
C GLY A 130 0.66 -16.55 4.21
N GLU A 131 0.95 -15.27 4.36
CA GLU A 131 0.19 -14.38 5.25
C GLU A 131 -1.15 -14.01 4.64
N PHE A 132 -1.14 -13.62 3.36
CA PHE A 132 -2.33 -13.24 2.60
C PHE A 132 -3.41 -14.34 2.66
N LYS A 133 -3.03 -15.61 2.51
CA LYS A 133 -3.94 -16.77 2.64
C LYS A 133 -4.75 -16.79 3.93
N ARG A 134 -4.16 -16.36 5.04
CA ARG A 134 -4.81 -16.34 6.36
C ARG A 134 -5.80 -15.19 6.51
N MET A 135 -5.72 -14.20 5.62
CA MET A 135 -6.54 -13.00 5.65
C MET A 135 -7.75 -13.09 4.71
N ILE A 136 -7.89 -14.16 3.94
CA ILE A 136 -9.04 -14.40 3.05
C ILE A 136 -10.29 -14.71 3.89
N ASP A 137 -11.33 -13.88 3.75
CA ASP A 137 -12.64 -14.15 4.34
C ASP A 137 -13.41 -15.17 3.50
N LYS A 138 -13.52 -16.40 4.01
CA LYS A 138 -14.20 -17.53 3.35
C LYS A 138 -15.69 -17.29 3.07
N LYS A 139 -16.30 -16.27 3.66
CA LYS A 139 -17.71 -15.92 3.47
C LYS A 139 -17.92 -14.78 2.48
N ALA A 140 -16.85 -14.10 2.06
CA ALA A 140 -16.94 -12.98 1.14
C ALA A 140 -17.23 -13.44 -0.30
N SER A 141 -17.89 -12.58 -1.07
CA SER A 141 -18.29 -12.87 -2.46
C SER A 141 -17.09 -13.10 -3.38
N TRP A 142 -15.98 -12.41 -3.13
CA TRP A 142 -14.71 -12.53 -3.86
C TRP A 142 -13.85 -13.73 -3.43
N SER A 143 -14.21 -14.43 -2.34
CA SER A 143 -13.35 -15.42 -1.70
C SER A 143 -12.93 -16.55 -2.62
N GLN A 144 -13.88 -17.21 -3.29
CA GLN A 144 -13.57 -18.39 -4.10
C GLN A 144 -12.63 -18.03 -5.25
N LYS A 145 -12.89 -16.89 -5.89
CA LYS A 145 -12.06 -16.33 -6.95
C LYS A 145 -10.62 -16.09 -6.49
N VAL A 146 -10.43 -15.51 -5.30
CA VAL A 146 -9.09 -15.32 -4.71
C VAL A 146 -8.43 -16.65 -4.35
N ILE A 147 -9.18 -17.62 -3.80
CA ILE A 147 -8.64 -18.95 -3.46
C ILE A 147 -8.14 -19.68 -4.72
N ASP A 148 -8.95 -19.71 -5.77
CA ASP A 148 -8.59 -20.36 -7.05
C ASP A 148 -7.34 -19.71 -7.66
N TRP A 149 -7.29 -18.38 -7.60
CA TRP A 149 -6.13 -17.60 -8.01
C TRP A 149 -4.88 -17.92 -7.18
N VAL A 150 -4.99 -17.94 -5.85
CA VAL A 150 -3.88 -18.29 -4.94
C VAL A 150 -3.33 -19.67 -5.25
N ILE A 151 -4.20 -20.66 -5.51
CA ILE A 151 -3.79 -22.02 -5.89
C ILE A 151 -3.03 -22.00 -7.22
N LYS A 152 -3.50 -21.23 -8.21
CA LYS A 152 -2.83 -21.07 -9.50
C LYS A 152 -1.43 -20.48 -9.32
N VAL A 153 -1.31 -19.34 -8.65
CA VAL A 153 -0.03 -18.61 -8.56
C VAL A 153 0.98 -19.32 -7.65
N GLN A 154 0.52 -20.04 -6.62
CA GLN A 154 1.41 -20.90 -5.83
C GLN A 154 2.07 -21.99 -6.68
N LYS A 155 1.35 -22.60 -7.63
CA LYS A 155 1.92 -23.59 -8.56
C LYS A 155 2.95 -22.99 -9.51
N LEU A 156 2.89 -21.67 -9.73
CA LEU A 156 3.83 -20.92 -10.55
C LEU A 156 5.03 -20.40 -9.73
N GLY A 157 5.12 -20.70 -8.43
CA GLY A 157 6.23 -20.28 -7.58
C GLY A 157 6.07 -18.91 -6.94
N ALA A 158 4.84 -18.40 -6.81
CA ALA A 158 4.61 -17.13 -6.13
C ALA A 158 4.96 -17.20 -4.63
N ASP A 159 5.69 -16.19 -4.17
CA ASP A 159 6.07 -15.97 -2.78
C ASP A 159 5.28 -14.82 -2.16
N GLU A 160 4.87 -13.86 -2.98
CA GLU A 160 4.21 -12.62 -2.55
C GLU A 160 2.98 -12.30 -3.42
N VAL A 161 2.10 -11.49 -2.85
CA VAL A 161 0.93 -10.90 -3.51
C VAL A 161 1.05 -9.39 -3.44
N GLY A 162 1.11 -8.74 -4.59
CA GLY A 162 0.92 -7.31 -4.72
C GLY A 162 -0.57 -6.98 -4.82
N ILE A 163 -1.06 -6.12 -3.94
CA ILE A 163 -2.38 -5.53 -3.98
C ILE A 163 -2.24 -4.13 -4.60
N ILE A 164 -2.80 -3.94 -5.79
CA ILE A 164 -2.77 -2.68 -6.51
C ILE A 164 -4.10 -1.96 -6.30
N ILE A 165 -4.04 -0.74 -5.78
CA ILE A 165 -5.23 0.06 -5.49
C ILE A 165 -4.99 1.47 -6.03
N PRO A 166 -5.83 1.99 -6.94
CA PRO A 166 -5.70 3.35 -7.44
C PRO A 166 -5.81 4.37 -6.31
N HIS A 167 -5.06 5.47 -6.43
CA HIS A 167 -5.30 6.62 -5.56
C HIS A 167 -6.68 7.22 -5.86
N ALA A 168 -7.34 7.69 -4.82
CA ALA A 168 -8.57 8.46 -4.94
C ALA A 168 -8.30 9.68 -5.85
N LYS A 169 -9.19 9.94 -6.81
CA LYS A 169 -9.12 11.19 -7.56
C LYS A 169 -9.27 12.31 -6.54
N ASN A 170 -8.29 13.21 -6.43
CA ASN A 170 -8.44 14.41 -5.62
C ASN A 170 -9.77 15.06 -6.01
N HIS A 171 -10.75 15.06 -5.11
CA HIS A 171 -11.83 16.03 -5.17
C HIS A 171 -11.15 17.39 -5.01
N ARG A 172 -10.77 18.00 -6.14
CA ARG A 172 -10.60 19.45 -6.17
C ARG A 172 -11.96 19.98 -5.77
N SER A 173 -12.10 20.36 -4.49
CA SER A 173 -13.11 21.29 -4.08
C SER A 173 -12.89 22.54 -4.91
N HIS A 174 -13.65 22.65 -6.00
CA HIS A 174 -13.91 23.95 -6.60
C HIS A 174 -14.64 24.74 -5.52
N LYS A 175 -13.87 25.50 -4.72
CA LYS A 175 -14.39 26.70 -4.08
C LYS A 175 -14.86 27.59 -5.24
N SER A 176 -16.17 27.65 -5.40
CA SER A 176 -16.88 28.72 -6.09
C SER A 176 -17.55 29.55 -4.99
#